data_AF-A0A966W6L1-F1
#
_entry.id   AF-A0A966W6L1-F1
#
_cell.length_a   1.000
_cell.length_b   1.000
_cell.length_c   1.000
_cell.angle_alpha   90.00
_cell.angle_beta   90.00
_cell.angle_gamma   90.00
#
_symmetry.space_group_name_H-M   'P 1'
#
loop_
_entity.id
_entity.type
_entity.pdbx_description
1 polymer ?
#
loop_
_entity_poly.entity_id
_entity_poly.type
_entity_poly.pdbx_seq_one_letter_code
_entity_poly.pdbx_strand_id
1 'polypeptide(L)' 'MGGTMTASAHRPNLIFFIPDELRASSVGCYGDPVSLTPNIDRLASQGTRFDESIWSIDWRTWATVR' A
#
# COMPACT_ATOMS: atom_id res chain seq x y z
N MET A 1 2.05 4.77 49.15
CA MET A 1 2.95 4.98 48.00
C MET A 1 2.62 3.87 47.01
N GLY A 2 1.70 4.07 46.06
CA GLY A 2 1.94 4.79 44.81
C GLY A 2 2.01 3.74 43.70
N GLY A 3 0.85 3.20 43.30
CA GLY A 3 0.77 2.20 42.22
C GLY A 3 1.04 2.84 40.88
N THR A 4 2.03 2.36 40.15
CA THR A 4 2.39 2.79 38.80
C THR A 4 1.27 2.36 37.83
N MET A 5 0.54 3.33 37.28
CA MET A 5 -0.36 3.09 36.15
C MET A 5 0.47 2.81 34.90
N THR A 6 0.52 1.56 34.46
CA THR A 6 1.00 1.22 33.12
C THR A 6 -0.05 1.67 32.11
N ALA A 7 0.25 2.74 31.37
CA ALA A 7 -0.55 3.12 30.20
C ALA A 7 -0.60 1.90 29.26
N SER A 8 -1.80 1.40 28.97
CA SER A 8 -2.01 0.37 27.96
C SER A 8 -1.41 0.88 26.65
N ALA A 9 -0.28 0.30 26.24
CA ALA A 9 0.38 0.69 25.01
C ALA A 9 -0.63 0.53 23.87
N HIS A 10 -1.01 1.64 23.25
CA HIS A 10 -2.05 1.66 22.22
C HIS A 10 -1.63 0.75 21.07
N ARG A 11 -2.30 -0.39 20.92
CA ARG A 11 -2.03 -1.37 19.85
C ARG A 11 -2.77 -0.90 18.60
N PRO A 12 -2.08 -0.55 17.50
CA PRO A 12 -2.76 -0.13 16.29
C PRO A 12 -3.49 -1.31 15.65
N ASN A 13 -4.57 -1.01 14.94
CA ASN A 13 -5.21 -1.98 14.05
C ASN A 13 -4.40 -2.03 12.74
N LEU A 14 -4.09 -3.24 12.27
CA LEU A 14 -3.39 -3.45 11.01
C LEU A 14 -4.38 -3.99 9.97
N ILE A 15 -4.52 -3.27 8.86
CA ILE A 15 -5.32 -3.71 7.71
C ILE A 15 -4.36 -3.86 6.53
N PHE A 16 -4.35 -5.05 5.93
CA PHE A 16 -3.64 -5.30 4.69
C PHE A 16 -4.63 -5.37 3.54
N PHE A 17 -4.50 -4.46 2.59
CA PHE A 17 -5.38 -4.34 1.44
C PHE A 17 -4.57 -4.61 0.17
N ILE A 18 -4.86 -5.72 -0.50
CA ILE A 18 -4.18 -6.16 -1.72
C ILE A 18 -5.22 -6.29 -2.83
N PRO A 19 -5.33 -5.31 -3.75
CA PRO A 19 -6.12 -5.47 -4.96
C PRO A 19 -5.42 -6.46 -5.91
N ASP A 20 -6.21 -7.27 -6.61
CA ASP A 20 -5.71 -8.19 -7.63
C ASP A 20 -5.47 -7.45 -8.95
N GLU A 21 -4.41 -7.83 -9.66
CA GLU A 21 -4.01 -7.29 -10.97
C GLU A 21 -3.84 -5.76 -11.08
N LEU A 22 -3.73 -5.03 -9.97
CA LEU A 22 -3.55 -3.58 -9.99
C LEU A 22 -2.10 -3.20 -10.35
N ARG A 23 -1.92 -2.53 -11.50
CA ARG A 23 -0.64 -1.94 -11.90
C ARG A 23 -0.46 -0.57 -11.27
N ALA A 24 0.79 -0.22 -10.92
CA ALA A 24 1.13 1.11 -10.42
C ALA A 24 0.72 2.21 -11.42
N SER A 25 0.94 1.98 -12.72
CA SER A 25 0.59 2.92 -13.78
C SER A 25 -0.91 3.17 -13.94
N SER A 26 -1.78 2.44 -13.25
CA SER A 26 -3.24 2.56 -13.34
C SER A 26 -3.84 3.35 -12.18
N VAL A 27 -3.02 3.95 -11.32
CA VAL A 27 -3.45 4.68 -10.13
C VAL A 27 -3.06 6.15 -10.24
N GLY A 28 -3.97 7.05 -9.87
CA GLY A 28 -3.80 8.50 -10.00
C GLY A 28 -2.56 9.03 -9.29
N CYS A 29 -2.23 8.55 -8.09
CA CYS A 29 -1.04 8.97 -7.35
C CYS A 29 0.31 8.55 -7.98
N TYR A 30 0.30 7.73 -9.04
CA TYR A 30 1.46 7.42 -9.88
C TYR A 30 1.40 8.10 -11.25
N GLY A 31 0.43 9.00 -11.48
CA GLY A 31 0.35 9.83 -12.67
C GLY A 31 -0.60 9.33 -13.76
N ASP A 32 -1.50 8.37 -13.47
CA ASP A 32 -2.54 7.99 -14.43
C ASP A 32 -3.51 9.17 -14.66
N PRO A 33 -3.71 9.64 -15.92
CA PRO A 33 -4.53 10.82 -16.20
C PRO A 33 -6.03 10.54 -16.31
N VAL A 34 -6.47 9.26 -16.26
CA VAL A 34 -7.85 8.83 -16.51
C VAL A 34 -8.48 8.17 -15.27
N SER A 35 -7.72 7.35 -14.57
CA SER A 35 -8.16 6.58 -13.42
C SER A 35 -8.51 7.48 -12.24
N LEU A 36 -9.76 7.39 -11.78
CA LEU A 36 -10.23 8.10 -10.60
C LEU A 36 -10.03 7.24 -9.35
N THR A 37 -8.93 7.46 -8.63
CA THR A 37 -8.58 6.70 -7.41
C THR A 37 -8.51 7.57 -6.15
N PRO A 38 -9.52 8.41 -5.85
CA PRO A 38 -9.40 9.46 -4.82
C PRO A 38 -9.09 8.93 -3.42
N ASN A 39 -9.54 7.71 -3.08
CA ASN A 39 -9.24 7.09 -1.79
C ASN A 39 -7.79 6.61 -1.67
N ILE A 40 -7.24 6.07 -2.77
CA ILE A 40 -5.85 5.62 -2.83
C ILE A 40 -4.93 6.84 -2.87
N ASP A 41 -5.31 7.88 -3.61
CA ASP A 41 -4.55 9.13 -3.72
C ASP A 41 -4.49 9.85 -2.38
N ARG A 42 -5.61 9.90 -1.66
CA ARG A 42 -5.65 10.43 -0.30
C ARG A 42 -4.76 9.62 0.64
N LEU A 43 -4.82 8.29 0.59
CA LEU A 43 -3.96 7.43 1.42
C LEU A 43 -2.47 7.67 1.13
N ALA A 44 -2.10 7.80 -0.15
CA ALA A 44 -0.75 8.10 -0.57
C ALA A 44 -0.26 9.47 -0.07
N SER A 45 -1.14 10.49 -0.06
CA SER A 45 -0.81 11.84 0.44
C SER A 45 -0.66 11.92 1.96
N GLN A 46 -1.33 11.03 2.69
CA GLN A 46 -1.34 11.01 4.17
C GLN A 46 -0.28 10.07 4.75
N GLY A 47 0.33 9.24 3.92
CA GLY A 47 1.26 8.19 4.32
C GLY A 47 2.57 8.22 3.54
N THR A 48 3.21 7.07 3.47
CA THR A 48 4.42 6.86 2.66
C THR A 48 4.03 6.08 1.40
N ARG A 49 4.37 6.64 0.23
CA ARG A 49 4.22 5.99 -1.07
C ARG A 49 5.58 5.50 -1.55
N PHE A 50 5.63 4.30 -2.11
CA PHE A 50 6.86 3.71 -2.66
C PHE A 50 6.84 3.78 -4.19
N ASP A 51 7.75 4.53 -4.78
CA ASP A 51 7.81 4.70 -6.25
C ASP A 51 8.34 3.45 -6.98
N GLU A 52 9.25 2.70 -6.35
CA GLU A 52 9.97 1.57 -6.97
C GLU A 52 9.56 0.20 -6.38
N SER A 53 8.30 0.06 -5.98
CA SER A 53 7.79 -1.20 -5.46
C SER A 53 7.48 -2.17 -6.61
N ILE A 54 8.32 -3.20 -6.76
CA ILE A 54 8.16 -4.25 -7.77
C ILE A 54 7.61 -5.54 -7.17
N TRP A 55 6.86 -6.30 -7.96
CA TRP A 55 6.47 -7.65 -7.61
C TRP A 55 7.69 -8.57 -7.66
N SER A 56 7.90 -9.38 -6.62
CA SER A 56 8.96 -10.39 -6.62
C SER A 56 8.77 -11.42 -7.75
N ILE A 57 7.51 -11.70 -8.10
CA ILE A 57 7.12 -12.61 -9.18
C ILE A 57 5.96 -11.97 -9.94
N ASP A 58 6.14 -11.77 -11.26
CA ASP A 58 5.07 -11.43 -12.19
C ASP A 58 4.87 -12.61 -13.16
N TRP A 59 3.65 -12.79 -13.65
CA TRP A 59 3.34 -13.85 -14.61
C TRP A 59 4.15 -13.70 -15.91
N ARG A 60 4.57 -12.47 -16.25
CA ARG A 60 5.43 -12.22 -17.42
C ARG A 60 6.78 -12.91 -17.27
N THR A 61 7.33 -12.97 -16.06
CA THR A 61 8.58 -13.69 -15.80
C THR A 61 8.42 -15.19 -16.02
N TRP A 62 7.27 -15.77 -15.66
CA TRP A 62 6.95 -17.18 -15.94
C TRP A 62 6.84 -17.48 -17.44
N ALA A 63 6.28 -16.55 -18.23
CA ALA A 63 6.16 -16.73 -19.67
C ALA A 63 7.53 -16.72 -20.40
N THR A 64 8.56 -16.10 -19.80
CA THR A 64 9.91 -16.03 -20.38
C THR A 64 10.79 -17.26 -20.06
N VAL A 65 10.45 -18.05 -19.03
CA VAL A 65 11.19 -19.25 -18.63
C VAL A 65 10.58 -20.56 -19.14
N ARG A 66 9.75 -20.48 -20.20
CA ARG A 66 9.26 -21.63 -20.96
C ARG A 66 9.93 -21.73 -22.32
#